data_AF-A0A927JEG3-F1
#
_entry.id   AF-A0A927JEG3-F1
#
_cell.length_a   1.000
_cell.length_b   1.000
_cell.length_c   1.000
_cell.angle_alpha   90.00
_cell.angle_beta   90.00
_cell.angle_gamma   90.00
#
_symmetry.space_group_name_H-M   'P 1'
#
loop_
_entity.id
_entity.type
_entity.pdbx_description
1 polymer ?
#
loop_
_entity_poly.entity_id
_entity_poly.type
_entity_poly.pdbx_seq_one_letter_code
_entity_poly.pdbx_strand_id
1 'polypeptide(L)'
;MTGVSDDALAEAGETLTDTIDRWIDKLTAHATGSPAPGTPRWLRLWNARETGEGAAWWRQQLLARIAIADIAGVDPAPYIAQARAQGIDAAEIRIARNARAPHATRGATGSRRRRGSSADQLAIF
;
A
#
# COMPACT_ATOMS: atom_id res chain seq x y z
N MET A 1 -16.41 41.56 -7.77
CA MET A 1 -16.30 40.31 -7.01
C MET A 1 -16.11 39.17 -7.99
N THR A 2 -14.89 38.75 -8.23
CA THR A 2 -14.62 37.51 -8.98
C THR A 2 -14.65 36.37 -7.96
N GLY A 3 -15.86 36.03 -7.47
CA GLY A 3 -16.06 34.94 -6.54
C GLY A 3 -16.40 33.67 -7.30
N VAL A 4 -15.71 32.58 -7.00
CA VAL A 4 -16.12 31.23 -7.44
C VAL A 4 -17.40 30.89 -6.66
N SER A 5 -18.43 30.38 -7.33
CA SER A 5 -19.66 29.96 -6.66
C SER A 5 -19.41 28.71 -5.81
N ASP A 6 -20.19 28.55 -4.75
CA ASP A 6 -20.12 27.36 -3.90
C ASP A 6 -20.36 26.07 -4.71
N ASP A 7 -21.27 26.12 -5.70
CA ASP A 7 -21.51 25.00 -6.62
C ASP A 7 -20.26 24.63 -7.43
N ALA A 8 -19.52 25.63 -7.93
CA ALA A 8 -18.29 25.40 -8.68
C ALA A 8 -17.16 24.88 -7.78
N LEU A 9 -17.12 25.28 -6.51
CA LEU A 9 -16.20 24.71 -5.52
C LEU A 9 -16.54 23.26 -5.20
N ALA A 10 -17.83 22.92 -5.10
CA ALA A 10 -18.29 21.54 -4.89
C ALA A 10 -17.92 20.63 -6.07
N GLU A 11 -18.21 21.06 -7.30
CA GLU A 11 -17.85 20.33 -8.53
C GLU A 11 -16.34 20.12 -8.65
N ALA A 12 -15.55 21.13 -8.30
CA ALA A 12 -14.10 21.02 -8.26
C ALA A 12 -13.63 19.99 -7.21
N GLY A 13 -14.26 19.98 -6.03
CA GLY A 13 -14.01 19.00 -4.98
C GLY A 13 -14.31 17.55 -5.40
N GLU A 14 -15.44 17.34 -6.08
CA GLU A 14 -15.80 16.04 -6.65
C GLU A 14 -14.78 15.59 -7.70
N THR A 15 -14.43 16.48 -8.63
CA THR A 15 -13.45 16.21 -9.69
C THR A 15 -12.07 15.85 -9.12
N LEU A 16 -11.65 16.52 -8.05
CA LEU A 16 -10.39 16.23 -7.37
C LEU A 16 -10.43 14.86 -6.69
N THR A 17 -11.55 14.52 -6.04
CA THR A 17 -11.74 13.21 -5.40
C THR A 17 -11.67 12.08 -6.44
N ASP A 18 -12.40 12.23 -7.54
CA ASP A 18 -12.37 11.34 -8.70
C ASP A 18 -10.94 11.14 -9.26
N THR A 19 -10.18 12.23 -9.31
CA THR A 19 -8.81 12.21 -9.81
C THR A 19 -7.89 11.46 -8.86
N ILE A 20 -8.04 11.66 -7.55
CA ILE A 20 -7.29 10.93 -6.52
C ILE A 20 -7.59 9.43 -6.60
N ASP A 21 -8.87 9.05 -6.71
CA ASP A 21 -9.26 7.64 -6.83
C ASP A 21 -8.63 6.98 -8.07
N ARG A 22 -8.66 7.66 -9.23
CA ARG A 22 -8.00 7.17 -10.45
C ARG A 22 -6.49 6.99 -10.27
N TRP A 23 -5.83 7.85 -9.50
CA TRP A 23 -4.41 7.71 -9.20
C TRP A 23 -4.14 6.55 -8.25
N ILE A 24 -4.97 6.35 -7.23
CA ILE A 24 -4.87 5.19 -6.33
C ILE A 24 -5.02 3.89 -7.11
N ASP A 25 -5.98 3.81 -8.04
CA ASP A 25 -6.17 2.63 -8.90
C ASP A 25 -4.96 2.36 -9.80
N LYS A 26 -4.37 3.41 -10.40
CA LYS A 26 -3.15 3.27 -11.21
C LYS A 26 -1.97 2.76 -10.38
N LEU A 27 -1.76 3.33 -9.20
CA LEU A 27 -0.68 2.92 -8.30
C LEU A 27 -0.89 1.49 -7.79
N THR A 28 -2.14 1.11 -7.53
CA THR A 28 -2.50 -0.25 -7.12
C THR A 28 -2.23 -1.24 -8.24
N ALA A 29 -2.61 -0.90 -9.48
CA ALA A 29 -2.34 -1.74 -10.65
C ALA A 29 -0.82 -1.92 -10.86
N HIS A 30 -0.04 -0.85 -10.68
CA HIS A 30 1.42 -0.92 -10.74
C HIS A 30 2.01 -1.79 -9.63
N ALA A 31 1.60 -1.60 -8.38
CA ALA A 31 2.11 -2.32 -7.22
C ALA A 31 1.79 -3.83 -7.25
N THR A 32 0.64 -4.19 -7.81
CA THR A 32 0.14 -5.58 -7.85
C THR A 32 0.42 -6.30 -9.16
N GLY A 33 0.98 -5.61 -10.16
CA GLY A 33 1.10 -6.14 -11.52
C GLY A 33 -0.27 -6.51 -12.13
N SER A 34 -1.32 -5.77 -11.78
CA SER A 34 -2.67 -6.10 -12.23
C SER A 34 -2.80 -5.99 -13.74
N PRO A 35 -3.59 -6.88 -14.37
CA PRO A 35 -3.92 -6.72 -15.77
C PRO A 35 -4.65 -5.40 -15.98
N ALA A 36 -4.40 -4.74 -17.11
CA ALA A 36 -5.08 -3.51 -17.44
C ALA A 36 -6.62 -3.71 -17.46
N PRO A 37 -7.40 -2.74 -16.94
CA PRO A 37 -8.86 -2.79 -16.99
C PRO A 37 -9.37 -3.04 -18.41
N GLY A 38 -10.44 -3.83 -18.54
CA GLY A 38 -11.03 -4.18 -19.84
C GLY A 38 -10.31 -5.29 -20.61
N THR A 39 -9.14 -5.77 -20.17
CA THR A 39 -8.50 -6.93 -20.79
C THR A 39 -9.23 -8.24 -20.44
N PRO A 40 -9.15 -9.30 -21.27
CA PRO A 40 -9.79 -10.58 -20.95
C PRO A 40 -9.32 -11.18 -19.62
N ARG A 41 -8.03 -11.01 -19.28
CA ARG A 41 -7.49 -11.46 -18.00
C ARG A 41 -8.08 -10.69 -16.82
N TRP A 42 -8.20 -9.37 -16.94
CA TRP A 42 -8.86 -8.53 -15.94
C TRP A 42 -10.32 -8.96 -15.74
N LEU A 43 -11.07 -9.15 -16.83
CA LEU A 43 -12.48 -9.54 -16.75
C LEU A 43 -12.67 -10.90 -16.07
N ARG A 44 -11.80 -11.88 -16.35
CA ARG A 44 -11.83 -13.20 -15.68
C ARG A 44 -11.62 -13.07 -14.17
N LEU A 45 -10.59 -12.34 -13.74
CA LEU A 45 -10.30 -12.13 -12.33
C LEU A 45 -11.41 -11.34 -11.63
N TRP A 46 -11.96 -10.32 -12.30
CA TRP A 46 -13.05 -9.51 -11.80
C TRP A 46 -14.34 -10.31 -11.61
N ASN A 47 -14.70 -11.16 -12.58
CA ASN A 47 -15.89 -12.00 -12.48
C ASN A 47 -15.72 -13.11 -11.44
N ALA A 48 -14.50 -13.58 -11.22
CA ALA A 48 -14.17 -14.52 -10.17
C ALA A 48 -13.76 -13.84 -8.85
N ARG A 49 -14.03 -12.53 -8.64
CA ARG A 49 -13.53 -11.80 -7.45
C ARG A 49 -13.99 -12.35 -6.11
N GLU A 50 -15.00 -13.21 -6.10
CA GLU A 50 -15.55 -13.85 -4.91
C GLU A 50 -15.11 -15.32 -4.77
N THR A 51 -14.36 -15.87 -5.73
CA THR A 51 -13.94 -17.29 -5.73
C THR A 51 -12.51 -17.52 -6.25
N GLY A 52 -11.84 -18.53 -5.72
CA GLY A 52 -10.55 -19.01 -6.24
C GLY A 52 -9.48 -17.93 -6.41
N GLU A 53 -8.84 -17.90 -7.58
CA GLU A 53 -7.77 -16.94 -7.93
C GLU A 53 -8.26 -15.48 -7.94
N GLY A 54 -9.51 -15.24 -8.37
CA GLY A 54 -10.07 -13.89 -8.42
C GLY A 54 -10.26 -13.29 -7.02
N ALA A 55 -10.65 -14.11 -6.03
CA ALA A 55 -10.73 -13.67 -4.64
C ALA A 55 -9.37 -13.29 -4.05
N ALA A 56 -8.33 -14.10 -4.31
CA ALA A 56 -6.98 -13.79 -3.88
C ALA A 56 -6.44 -12.51 -4.53
N TRP A 57 -6.66 -12.35 -5.84
CA TRP A 57 -6.31 -11.14 -6.57
C TRP A 57 -7.04 -9.91 -6.01
N TRP A 58 -8.36 -10.00 -5.79
CA TRP A 58 -9.16 -8.90 -5.27
C TRP A 58 -8.78 -8.51 -3.83
N ARG A 59 -8.46 -9.50 -2.99
CA ARG A 59 -7.88 -9.28 -1.67
C ARG A 59 -6.59 -8.46 -1.74
N GLN A 60 -5.67 -8.83 -2.63
CA GLN A 60 -4.43 -8.07 -2.84
C GLN A 60 -4.72 -6.64 -3.33
N GLN A 61 -5.69 -6.45 -4.23
CA GLN A 61 -6.08 -5.10 -4.67
C GLN A 61 -6.52 -4.22 -3.49
N LEU A 62 -7.40 -4.73 -2.63
CA LEU A 62 -7.92 -3.97 -1.49
C LEU A 62 -6.82 -3.62 -0.48
N LEU A 63 -5.93 -4.56 -0.16
CA LEU A 63 -4.81 -4.30 0.75
C LEU A 63 -3.84 -3.26 0.17
N ALA A 64 -3.56 -3.31 -1.13
CA ALA A 64 -2.71 -2.33 -1.80
C ALA A 64 -3.35 -0.93 -1.83
N ARG A 65 -4.66 -0.81 -2.10
CA ARG A 65 -5.38 0.47 -2.03
C ARG A 65 -5.32 1.09 -0.63
N ILE A 66 -5.53 0.29 0.42
CA ILE A 66 -5.41 0.73 1.81
C ILE A 66 -4.00 1.28 2.08
N ALA A 67 -2.96 0.54 1.69
CA ALA A 67 -1.58 0.96 1.87
C ALA A 67 -1.26 2.27 1.13
N ILE A 68 -1.68 2.39 -0.13
CA ILE A 68 -1.43 3.57 -0.96
C ILE A 68 -2.15 4.79 -0.41
N ALA A 69 -3.42 4.66 -0.03
CA ALA A 69 -4.20 5.75 0.55
C ALA A 69 -3.57 6.26 1.87
N ASP A 70 -3.19 5.34 2.77
CA ASP A 70 -2.54 5.69 4.05
C ASP A 70 -1.18 6.38 3.80
N ILE A 71 -0.36 5.89 2.85
CA ILE A 71 0.91 6.51 2.47
C ILE A 71 0.70 7.92 1.90
N ALA A 72 -0.34 8.12 1.09
CA ALA A 72 -0.68 9.37 0.42
C ALA A 72 -1.39 10.38 1.33
N GLY A 73 -1.77 10.00 2.55
CA GLY A 73 -2.57 10.84 3.46
C GLY A 73 -4.02 11.01 3.01
N VAL A 74 -4.53 10.11 2.18
CA VAL A 74 -5.94 10.02 1.77
C VAL A 74 -6.65 9.08 2.74
N ASP A 75 -7.89 9.39 3.13
CA ASP A 75 -8.65 8.54 4.05
C ASP A 75 -8.83 7.11 3.47
N PRO A 76 -8.28 6.06 4.12
CA PRO A 76 -8.42 4.69 3.63
C PRO A 76 -9.76 4.04 4.05
N ALA A 77 -10.62 4.71 4.83
CA ALA A 77 -11.89 4.20 5.32
C ALA A 77 -12.76 3.49 4.26
N PRO A 78 -12.97 4.02 3.03
CA PRO A 78 -13.78 3.33 2.02
C PRO A 78 -13.21 1.96 1.65
N TYR A 79 -11.89 1.85 1.47
CA TYR A 79 -11.24 0.60 1.11
C TYR A 79 -11.21 -0.38 2.30
N ILE A 80 -11.09 0.12 3.54
CA ILE A 80 -11.20 -0.70 4.75
C ILE A 80 -12.60 -1.29 4.89
N ALA A 81 -13.65 -0.50 4.61
CA ALA A 81 -15.03 -0.99 4.63
C ALA A 81 -15.24 -2.10 3.60
N GLN A 82 -14.73 -1.91 2.38
CA GLN A 82 -14.76 -2.94 1.32
C GLN A 82 -13.97 -4.20 1.72
N ALA A 83 -12.78 -4.05 2.30
CA ALA A 83 -11.95 -5.16 2.79
C ALA A 83 -12.69 -5.99 3.86
N ARG A 84 -13.34 -5.34 4.82
CA ARG A 84 -14.14 -6.01 5.85
C ARG A 84 -15.33 -6.75 5.24
N ALA A 85 -16.02 -6.15 4.28
CA ALA A 85 -17.13 -6.80 3.57
C ALA A 85 -16.67 -8.06 2.81
N GLN A 86 -15.40 -8.11 2.38
CA GLN A 86 -14.77 -9.26 1.73
C GLN A 86 -14.13 -10.26 2.71
N GLY A 87 -14.37 -10.11 4.02
CA GLY A 87 -13.82 -11.00 5.04
C GLY A 87 -12.30 -10.90 5.21
N ILE A 88 -11.69 -9.77 4.85
CA ILE A 88 -10.28 -9.52 5.12
C ILE A 88 -10.11 -9.22 6.62
N ASP A 89 -9.16 -9.91 7.26
CA ASP A 89 -8.96 -9.82 8.70
C ASP A 89 -8.40 -8.44 9.11
N ALA A 90 -8.73 -8.03 10.33
CA ALA A 90 -8.29 -6.78 10.90
C ALA A 90 -6.76 -6.67 11.02
N ALA A 91 -6.05 -7.78 11.22
CA ALA A 91 -4.59 -7.79 11.27
C ALA A 91 -3.97 -7.50 9.90
N GLU A 92 -4.50 -8.08 8.82
CA GLU A 92 -4.03 -7.81 7.45
C GLU A 92 -4.29 -6.36 7.05
N ILE A 93 -5.47 -5.82 7.38
CA ILE A 93 -5.78 -4.40 7.17
C ILE A 93 -4.78 -3.51 7.93
N ARG A 94 -4.45 -3.87 9.18
CA ARG A 94 -3.48 -3.12 10.00
C ARG A 94 -2.07 -3.16 9.40
N ILE A 95 -1.65 -4.32 8.91
CA ILE A 95 -0.36 -4.48 8.22
C ILE A 95 -0.31 -3.60 6.97
N ALA A 96 -1.38 -3.60 6.16
CA ALA A 96 -1.46 -2.76 4.97
C ALA A 96 -1.35 -1.26 5.29
N ARG A 97 -2.03 -0.78 6.34
CA ARG A 97 -1.90 0.62 6.77
C ARG A 97 -0.47 0.98 7.20
N ASN A 98 0.20 0.06 7.90
CA ASN A 98 1.56 0.26 8.36
C ASN A 98 2.63 -0.11 7.32
N ALA A 99 2.25 -0.31 6.04
CA ALA A 99 3.15 -0.78 4.99
C ALA A 99 4.20 0.26 4.56
N ARG A 100 4.18 1.48 5.13
CA ARG A 100 5.23 2.47 4.95
C ARG A 100 6.55 1.80 5.35
N ALA A 101 7.43 1.58 4.37
CA ALA A 101 8.73 0.97 4.62
C ALA A 101 9.38 1.67 5.82
N PRO A 102 10.00 0.93 6.77
CA PRO A 102 10.82 1.58 7.78
C PRO A 102 11.81 2.43 7.01
N HIS A 103 11.70 3.75 7.19
CA HIS A 103 12.63 4.70 6.63
C HIS A 103 14.00 4.21 7.04
N ALA A 104 14.76 3.67 6.08
CA ALA A 104 16.11 3.22 6.34
C ALA A 104 16.83 4.47 6.84
N THR A 105 17.15 4.48 8.13
CA THR A 105 18.07 5.44 8.75
C THR A 105 19.42 5.22 8.09
N ARG A 106 19.56 5.79 6.88
CA ARG A 106 20.75 5.71 6.06
C ARG A 106 21.69 6.78 6.58
N GLY A 107 22.47 6.44 7.60
CA GLY A 107 23.52 7.33 8.10
C GLY A 107 24.04 7.04 9.51
N ALA A 108 24.61 5.86 9.75
CA ALA A 108 25.70 5.72 10.72
C ALA A 108 26.60 4.56 10.31
N THR A 109 27.36 4.84 9.26
CA THR A 109 28.44 4.03 8.70
C THR A 109 29.48 3.67 9.78
N GLY A 110 29.78 2.38 9.90
CA GLY A 110 31.13 1.85 10.11
C GLY A 110 31.98 2.40 11.24
N SER A 111 32.15 1.60 12.30
CA SER A 111 33.51 1.32 12.78
C SER A 111 33.68 -0.17 13.06
N ARG A 112 34.20 -0.82 12.03
CA ARG A 112 34.93 -2.07 12.10
C ARG A 112 36.08 -1.89 13.09
N ARG A 113 35.91 -2.33 14.34
CA ARG A 113 37.04 -2.66 15.21
C ARG A 113 37.04 -4.14 15.52
N ARG A 114 37.53 -4.90 14.54
CA ARG A 114 38.29 -6.13 14.81
C ARG A 114 39.40 -5.71 15.77
N ARG A 115 39.30 -6.10 17.03
CA ARG A 115 40.45 -6.17 17.94
C ARG A 115 40.44 -7.58 18.50
N GLY A 116 41.02 -8.50 17.72
CA GLY A 116 41.45 -9.78 18.26
C GLY A 116 42.56 -9.51 19.27
N SER A 117 42.43 -10.10 20.45
CA SER A 117 43.54 -10.49 21.32
C SER A 117 42.95 -11.20 22.54
N SER A 118 42.59 -12.48 22.38
CA SER A 118 42.38 -13.40 23.50
C SER A 118 42.68 -14.82 23.01
N ALA A 119 43.94 -15.05 22.68
CA ALA A 119 44.53 -16.36 22.49
C ALA A 119 46.02 -16.24 22.80
N ASP A 120 46.33 -16.04 24.08
CA ASP A 120 47.66 -16.31 24.66
C ASP A 120 47.55 -16.49 26.19
N GLN A 121 46.65 -17.39 26.59
CA GLN A 121 46.75 -18.08 27.87
C GLN A 121 46.90 -19.55 27.56
N LEU A 122 48.15 -20.00 27.38
CA LEU A 122 48.63 -21.39 27.54
C LEU A 122 50.15 -21.41 27.31
N ALA A 123 50.91 -20.95 28.31
CA ALA A 123 52.29 -21.37 28.58
C ALA A 123 52.79 -20.71 29.88
N ILE A 124 52.62 -21.38 31.01
CA ILE A 124 53.52 -21.20 32.16
C ILE A 124 53.89 -22.61 32.63
N PHE A 125 55.19 -22.86 32.65
CA PHE A 125 55.88 -24.00 33.25
C PHE A 125 55.72 -24.00 34.77
#